data_AF-S4UJM1-F1
#
_entry.id   AF-S4UJM1-F1
#
_cell.length_a   1.000
_cell.length_b   1.000
_cell.length_c   1.000
_cell.angle_alpha   90.00
_cell.angle_beta   90.00
_cell.angle_gamma   90.00
#
_symmetry.space_group_name_H-M   'P 1'
#
loop_
_entity.id
_entity.type
_entity.pdbx_description
1 polymer ?
#
loop_
_entity_poly.entity_id
_entity_poly.type
_entity_poly.pdbx_seq_one_letter_code
_entity_poly.pdbx_strand_id
1 'polypeptide(L)'
;MIKHFKDSKEILLYLKSNPIWISAFANGEGCFTASLMCYLKGMWGLQPQCEFNITQKVEDLPLLEAINAYFDNKGGVYVKPNEMAVVTFKSIPILEELIIPFFLKYPLLSVKSYEFEKWCEIIQLLRTQNHIGKTLTARDVFLDIAKLCSDLNSKRNNPSKVIRAEIVKEWLESLTGVPSIEAKAELRARIQKAKKF
;
A
#
# COMPACT_ATOMS: atom_id res chain seq x y z
N MET A 1 27.70 -28.74 -5.71
CA MET A 1 28.07 -27.31 -5.75
C MET A 1 26.79 -26.49 -5.73
N ILE A 2 26.75 -25.42 -4.93
CA ILE A 2 25.59 -24.52 -4.87
C ILE A 2 25.74 -23.46 -5.96
N LYS A 3 24.63 -23.10 -6.63
CA LYS A 3 24.63 -22.01 -7.60
C LYS A 3 24.65 -20.67 -6.85
N HIS A 4 25.65 -19.85 -7.13
CA HIS A 4 25.73 -18.47 -6.66
C HIS A 4 25.33 -17.53 -7.80
N PHE A 5 24.35 -16.66 -7.56
CA PHE A 5 23.96 -15.61 -8.49
C PHE A 5 24.88 -14.41 -8.28
N LYS A 6 25.48 -13.90 -9.36
CA LYS A 6 26.53 -12.88 -9.26
C LYS A 6 25.99 -11.45 -9.17
N ASP A 7 24.84 -11.20 -9.80
CA ASP A 7 24.25 -9.87 -9.89
C ASP A 7 22.72 -9.93 -10.08
N SER A 8 22.07 -8.77 -10.09
CA SER A 8 20.63 -8.64 -10.30
C SER A 8 20.15 -9.12 -11.66
N LYS A 9 21.00 -9.20 -12.69
CA LYS A 9 20.64 -9.70 -14.03
C LYS A 9 20.50 -11.22 -14.03
N GLU A 10 21.44 -11.93 -13.41
CA GLU A 10 21.33 -13.39 -13.26
C GLU A 10 20.12 -13.77 -12.40
N ILE A 11 19.83 -13.02 -11.34
CA ILE A 11 18.64 -13.20 -10.50
C ILE A 11 17.38 -12.95 -11.33
N LEU A 12 17.30 -11.85 -12.08
CA LEU A 12 16.15 -11.53 -12.94
C LEU A 12 15.84 -12.67 -13.93
N LEU A 13 16.85 -13.25 -14.57
CA LEU A 13 16.66 -14.37 -15.50
C LEU A 13 16.04 -15.59 -14.79
N TYR A 14 16.47 -15.85 -13.56
CA TYR A 14 15.90 -16.92 -12.74
C TYR A 14 14.45 -16.61 -12.35
N LEU A 15 14.13 -15.39 -11.93
CA LEU A 15 12.78 -14.96 -11.58
C LEU A 15 11.83 -15.04 -12.78
N LYS A 16 12.29 -14.66 -13.99
CA LYS A 16 11.50 -14.80 -15.23
C LYS A 16 11.14 -16.25 -15.54
N SER A 17 12.04 -17.19 -15.23
CA SER A 17 11.80 -18.62 -15.43
C SER A 17 11.01 -19.26 -14.27
N ASN A 18 11.06 -18.66 -13.08
CA ASN A 18 10.45 -19.17 -11.84
C ASN A 18 9.65 -18.10 -11.10
N PRO A 19 8.63 -17.49 -11.74
CA PRO A 19 7.96 -16.30 -11.22
C PRO A 19 7.22 -16.54 -9.89
N ILE A 20 6.76 -17.77 -9.65
CA ILE A 20 6.14 -18.17 -8.38
C ILE A 20 7.04 -17.91 -7.17
N TRP A 21 8.36 -17.87 -7.35
CA TRP A 21 9.31 -17.54 -6.30
C TRP A 21 9.06 -16.14 -5.72
N ILE A 22 8.72 -15.14 -6.55
CA ILE A 22 8.38 -13.79 -6.07
C ILE A 22 7.13 -13.84 -5.19
N SER A 23 6.13 -14.66 -5.55
CA SER A 23 4.92 -14.83 -4.74
C SER A 23 5.22 -15.52 -3.40
N ALA A 24 6.03 -16.56 -3.40
CA ALA A 24 6.50 -17.21 -2.18
C ALA A 24 7.29 -16.25 -1.28
N PHE A 25 8.19 -15.46 -1.86
CA PHE A 25 8.96 -14.45 -1.13
C PHE A 25 8.06 -13.34 -0.58
N ALA A 26 7.09 -12.86 -1.36
CA ALA A 26 6.10 -11.88 -0.91
C ALA A 26 5.18 -12.43 0.20
N ASN A 27 4.96 -13.75 0.30
CA ASN A 27 4.26 -14.33 1.45
C ASN A 27 5.01 -14.10 2.76
N GLY A 28 6.35 -14.10 2.74
CA GLY A 28 7.20 -13.79 3.90
C GLY A 28 7.44 -12.30 4.08
N GLU A 29 8.08 -11.66 3.09
CA GLU A 29 8.66 -10.32 3.18
C GLU A 29 7.81 -9.21 2.52
N GLY A 30 6.73 -9.59 1.85
CA GLY A 30 5.83 -8.67 1.14
C GLY A 30 4.81 -8.01 2.06
N CYS A 31 4.42 -6.78 1.72
CA CYS A 31 3.45 -6.00 2.46
C CYS A 31 2.54 -5.19 1.53
N PHE A 32 1.24 -5.46 1.62
CA PHE A 32 0.19 -4.66 1.00
C PHE A 32 -0.28 -3.62 2.01
N THR A 33 -0.18 -2.33 1.65
CA THR A 33 -0.55 -1.24 2.54
C THR A 33 -1.51 -0.29 1.86
N ALA A 34 -2.41 0.27 2.66
CA ALA A 34 -3.29 1.35 2.27
C ALA A 34 -3.49 2.28 3.48
N SER A 35 -3.65 3.57 3.21
CA SER A 35 -3.95 4.58 4.24
C SER A 35 -4.60 5.83 3.66
N LEU A 36 -5.27 6.60 4.52
CA LEU A 36 -5.74 7.94 4.22
C LEU A 36 -4.83 8.95 4.92
N MET A 37 -4.00 9.65 4.16
CA MET A 37 -3.13 10.70 4.70
C MET A 37 -3.82 12.05 4.70
N CYS A 38 -3.63 12.83 5.77
CA CYS A 38 -4.09 14.22 5.80
C CYS A 38 -3.36 15.05 4.74
N TYR A 39 -4.13 15.68 3.85
CA TYR A 39 -3.65 16.56 2.79
C TYR A 39 -4.53 17.81 2.72
N LEU A 40 -4.09 18.89 3.38
CA LEU A 40 -4.90 20.11 3.57
C LEU A 40 -5.37 20.76 2.26
N LYS A 41 -4.55 20.66 1.20
CA LYS A 41 -4.88 21.18 -0.13
C LYS A 41 -5.93 20.32 -0.85
N GLY A 42 -6.16 19.09 -0.41
CA GLY A 42 -7.16 18.19 -0.97
C GLY A 42 -8.57 18.66 -0.64
N MET A 43 -9.52 18.38 -1.53
CA MET A 43 -10.91 18.80 -1.39
C MET A 43 -11.52 18.31 -0.06
N TRP A 44 -11.36 17.02 0.23
CA TRP A 44 -11.79 16.38 1.48
C TRP A 44 -10.69 16.32 2.55
N GLY A 45 -9.58 17.04 2.39
CA GLY A 45 -8.49 17.03 3.37
C GLY A 45 -7.73 15.73 3.49
N LEU A 46 -8.00 14.75 2.64
CA LEU A 46 -7.45 13.39 2.66
C LEU A 46 -6.88 13.04 1.28
N GLN A 47 -5.80 12.28 1.30
CA GLN A 47 -5.17 11.68 0.13
C GLN A 47 -5.05 10.18 0.38
N PRO A 48 -5.73 9.33 -0.41
CA PRO A 48 -5.52 7.90 -0.35
C PRO A 48 -4.12 7.56 -0.83
N GLN A 49 -3.49 6.61 -0.14
CA GLN A 49 -2.24 5.99 -0.53
C GLN A 49 -2.41 4.48 -0.52
N CYS A 50 -1.86 3.83 -1.53
CA CYS A 50 -1.90 2.39 -1.72
C CYS A 50 -0.54 1.94 -2.23
N GLU A 51 0.08 0.96 -1.59
CA GLU A 51 1.43 0.51 -1.94
C GLU A 51 1.59 -1.00 -1.78
N PHE A 52 2.37 -1.61 -2.67
CA PHE A 52 2.96 -2.92 -2.45
C PHE A 52 4.46 -2.77 -2.23
N ASN A 53 4.98 -3.37 -1.17
CA ASN A 53 6.37 -3.26 -0.75
C ASN A 53 6.96 -4.63 -0.45
N ILE A 54 8.24 -4.82 -0.76
CA ILE A 54 9.06 -5.92 -0.23
C ILE A 54 10.27 -5.29 0.43
N THR A 55 10.53 -5.65 1.69
CA THR A 55 11.68 -5.15 2.46
C THR A 55 12.65 -6.30 2.70
N GLN A 56 13.95 -6.05 2.59
CA GLN A 56 14.99 -7.01 2.95
C GLN A 56 16.24 -6.27 3.44
N LYS A 57 17.17 -7.00 4.04
CA LYS A 57 18.51 -6.51 4.37
C LYS A 57 19.23 -5.93 3.14
N VAL A 58 20.06 -4.91 3.35
CA VAL A 58 20.72 -4.15 2.26
C VAL A 58 21.68 -5.01 1.44
N GLU A 59 22.22 -6.07 2.02
CA GLU A 59 23.06 -7.06 1.35
C GLU A 59 22.33 -7.78 0.22
N ASP A 60 21.00 -7.91 0.32
CA ASP A 60 20.14 -8.48 -0.72
C ASP A 60 19.53 -7.41 -1.64
N LEU A 61 20.09 -6.19 -1.68
CA LEU A 61 19.67 -5.15 -2.63
C LEU A 61 19.59 -5.65 -4.08
N PRO A 62 20.55 -6.45 -4.60
CA PRO A 62 20.46 -6.98 -5.97
C PRO A 62 19.20 -7.83 -6.23
N LEU A 63 18.66 -8.49 -5.21
CA LEU A 63 17.40 -9.22 -5.32
C LEU A 63 16.22 -8.26 -5.49
N LEU A 64 16.18 -7.17 -4.72
CA LEU A 64 15.09 -6.19 -4.81
C LEU A 64 15.13 -5.43 -6.15
N GLU A 65 16.32 -5.13 -6.66
CA GLU A 65 16.52 -4.60 -8.01
C GLU A 65 16.02 -5.57 -9.09
N ALA A 66 16.33 -6.85 -8.96
CA ALA A 66 15.86 -7.88 -9.89
C ALA A 66 14.32 -8.02 -9.86
N ILE A 67 13.70 -7.91 -8.68
CA ILE A 67 12.24 -7.89 -8.56
C ILE A 67 11.66 -6.64 -9.24
N ASN A 68 12.26 -5.46 -9.05
CA ASN A 68 11.81 -4.25 -9.75
C ASN A 68 11.91 -4.41 -11.27
N ALA A 69 13.02 -4.97 -11.75
CA ALA A 69 13.24 -5.23 -13.16
C ALA A 69 12.30 -6.30 -13.74
N TYR A 70 11.84 -7.25 -12.92
CA TYR A 70 10.78 -8.20 -13.30
C TYR A 70 9.46 -7.47 -13.59
N PHE A 71 9.16 -6.40 -12.83
CA PHE A 71 8.01 -5.51 -13.03
C PHE A 71 8.37 -4.25 -13.84
N ASP A 72 9.16 -4.44 -14.92
CA ASP A 72 9.52 -3.42 -15.91
C ASP A 72 10.14 -2.13 -15.35
N ASN A 73 10.81 -2.22 -14.20
CA ASN A 73 11.40 -1.08 -13.47
C ASN A 73 10.39 0.04 -13.18
N LYS A 74 9.12 -0.30 -13.00
CA LYS A 74 8.06 0.67 -12.69
C LYS A 74 7.99 1.03 -11.21
N GLY A 75 8.59 0.23 -10.34
CA GLY A 75 8.72 0.52 -8.91
C GLY A 75 9.94 1.39 -8.60
N GLY A 76 10.05 1.79 -7.33
CA GLY A 76 11.24 2.42 -6.77
C GLY A 76 12.01 1.45 -5.88
N VAL A 77 13.34 1.53 -5.91
CA VAL A 77 14.23 0.78 -5.00
C VAL A 77 15.05 1.79 -4.21
N TYR A 78 15.11 1.64 -2.89
CA TYR A 78 15.87 2.53 -2.02
C TYR A 78 16.31 1.84 -0.72
N VAL A 79 17.36 2.39 -0.11
CA VAL A 79 17.88 1.96 1.19
C VAL A 79 17.35 2.90 2.28
N LYS A 80 16.83 2.32 3.35
CA LYS A 80 16.38 3.04 4.55
C LYS A 80 17.58 3.28 5.48
N PRO A 81 17.50 4.29 6.38
CA PRO A 81 18.57 4.57 7.35
C PRO A 81 18.91 3.41 8.31
N ASN A 82 18.03 2.41 8.44
CA ASN A 82 18.23 1.25 9.31
C ASN A 82 18.81 0.03 8.56
N GLU A 83 19.54 0.26 7.47
CA GLU A 83 20.21 -0.79 6.67
C GLU A 83 19.25 -1.84 6.08
N MET A 84 18.00 -1.44 5.86
CA MET A 84 17.01 -2.23 5.13
C MET A 84 16.80 -1.62 3.75
N ALA A 85 16.83 -2.44 2.71
CA ALA A 85 16.44 -2.06 1.37
C ALA A 85 14.94 -2.35 1.13
N VAL A 86 14.32 -1.57 0.25
CA VAL A 86 12.91 -1.72 -0.14
C VAL A 86 12.75 -1.60 -1.63
N VAL A 87 11.96 -2.48 -2.23
CA VAL A 87 11.30 -2.24 -3.51
C VAL A 87 9.83 -1.88 -3.26
N THR A 88 9.33 -0.82 -3.89
CA THR A 88 8.00 -0.27 -3.67
C THR A 88 7.28 0.05 -4.98
N PHE A 89 5.98 -0.23 -5.04
CA PHE A 89 5.09 0.09 -6.16
C PHE A 89 3.89 0.87 -5.60
N LYS A 90 3.64 2.08 -6.11
CA LYS A 90 2.71 3.04 -5.47
C LYS A 90 1.64 3.66 -6.37
N SER A 91 1.82 3.62 -7.70
CA SER A 91 0.85 4.24 -8.61
C SER A 91 -0.30 3.28 -8.88
N ILE A 92 -1.55 3.79 -8.87
CA ILE A 92 -2.73 2.97 -9.14
C ILE A 92 -2.61 2.21 -10.48
N PRO A 93 -2.20 2.85 -11.60
CA PRO A 93 -1.97 2.11 -12.85
C PRO A 93 -0.95 0.98 -12.73
N ILE A 94 0.18 1.22 -12.06
CA ILE A 94 1.23 0.18 -11.86
C ILE A 94 0.68 -0.98 -11.04
N LEU A 95 -0.06 -0.69 -9.97
CA LEU A 95 -0.61 -1.72 -9.11
C LEU A 95 -1.65 -2.56 -9.86
N GLU A 96 -2.49 -1.92 -10.67
CA GLU A 96 -3.55 -2.58 -11.44
C GLU A 96 -3.01 -3.39 -12.63
N GLU A 97 -2.03 -2.86 -13.36
CA GLU A 97 -1.53 -3.47 -14.60
C GLU A 97 -0.47 -4.54 -14.33
N LEU A 98 0.30 -4.42 -13.23
CA LEU A 98 1.45 -5.29 -12.98
C LEU A 98 1.29 -6.14 -11.72
N ILE A 99 0.97 -5.51 -10.58
CA ILE A 99 1.00 -6.20 -9.27
C ILE A 99 -0.21 -7.11 -9.08
N ILE A 100 -1.42 -6.60 -9.32
CA ILE A 100 -2.65 -7.38 -9.17
C ILE A 100 -2.64 -8.60 -10.11
N PRO A 101 -2.38 -8.48 -11.43
CA PRO A 101 -2.39 -9.61 -12.34
C PRO A 101 -1.33 -10.66 -11.99
N PHE A 102 -0.17 -10.22 -11.47
CA PHE A 102 0.87 -11.13 -11.02
C PHE A 102 0.38 -12.03 -9.87
N PHE A 103 -0.23 -11.47 -8.84
CA PHE A 103 -0.71 -12.24 -7.69
C PHE A 103 -2.00 -13.01 -7.96
N LEU A 104 -2.81 -12.60 -8.95
CA LEU A 104 -3.91 -13.43 -9.46
C LEU A 104 -3.39 -14.67 -10.19
N LYS A 105 -2.29 -14.52 -10.96
CA LYS A 105 -1.65 -15.63 -11.69
C LYS A 105 -0.84 -16.56 -10.76
N TYR A 106 -0.15 -15.99 -9.77
CA TYR A 106 0.68 -16.71 -8.80
C TYR A 106 0.18 -16.43 -7.38
N PRO A 107 -0.86 -17.14 -6.93
CA PRO A 107 -1.60 -16.81 -5.72
C PRO A 107 -0.75 -16.89 -4.45
N LEU A 108 -1.05 -16.01 -3.50
CA LEU A 108 -0.50 -16.05 -2.16
C LEU A 108 -1.16 -17.18 -1.38
N LEU A 109 -0.38 -17.97 -0.64
CA LEU A 109 -0.91 -19.16 0.06
C LEU A 109 -1.24 -18.90 1.54
N SER A 110 -0.71 -17.83 2.12
CA SER A 110 -0.92 -17.48 3.53
C SER A 110 -2.16 -16.61 3.73
N VAL A 111 -2.41 -16.18 4.98
CA VAL A 111 -3.43 -15.17 5.33
C VAL A 111 -3.26 -13.85 4.56
N LYS A 112 -2.11 -13.63 3.93
CA LYS A 112 -1.82 -12.49 3.05
C LYS A 112 -2.68 -12.48 1.79
N SER A 113 -3.25 -13.62 1.37
CA SER A 113 -4.24 -13.68 0.28
C SER A 113 -5.48 -12.83 0.60
N TYR A 114 -6.04 -12.96 1.80
CA TYR A 114 -7.18 -12.15 2.26
C TYR A 114 -6.81 -10.66 2.39
N GLU A 115 -5.56 -10.34 2.73
CA GLU A 115 -5.09 -8.95 2.75
C GLU A 115 -4.96 -8.39 1.33
N PHE A 116 -4.45 -9.19 0.40
CA PHE A 116 -4.35 -8.83 -1.02
C PHE A 116 -5.73 -8.60 -1.63
N GLU A 117 -6.71 -9.45 -1.34
CA GLU A 117 -8.11 -9.29 -1.80
C GLU A 117 -8.70 -7.95 -1.33
N LYS A 118 -8.66 -7.66 -0.03
CA LYS A 118 -9.12 -6.37 0.52
C LYS A 118 -8.36 -5.18 -0.07
N TRP A 119 -7.06 -5.34 -0.30
CA TRP A 119 -6.23 -4.30 -0.91
C TRP A 119 -6.61 -4.05 -2.38
N CYS A 120 -7.02 -5.08 -3.13
CA CYS A 120 -7.58 -4.93 -4.48
C CYS A 120 -8.91 -4.14 -4.46
N GLU A 121 -9.78 -4.37 -3.47
CA GLU A 121 -11.02 -3.60 -3.32
C GLU A 121 -10.75 -2.09 -3.16
N ILE A 122 -9.74 -1.73 -2.35
CA ILE A 122 -9.32 -0.33 -2.20
C ILE A 122 -8.85 0.25 -3.53
N ILE A 123 -8.02 -0.48 -4.28
CA ILE A 123 -7.52 -0.04 -5.59
C ILE A 123 -8.68 0.17 -6.56
N GLN A 124 -9.68 -0.71 -6.55
CA GLN A 124 -10.87 -0.57 -7.38
C GLN A 124 -11.65 0.72 -7.06
N LEU A 125 -11.83 1.06 -5.78
CA LEU A 125 -12.45 2.33 -5.38
C LEU A 125 -11.65 3.55 -5.88
N LEU A 126 -10.32 3.48 -5.84
CA LEU A 126 -9.45 4.55 -6.32
C LEU A 126 -9.47 4.68 -7.85
N ARG A 127 -9.54 3.56 -8.57
CA ARG A 127 -9.62 3.52 -10.03
C ARG A 127 -10.87 4.23 -10.55
N THR A 128 -12.02 4.04 -9.91
CA THR A 128 -13.29 4.65 -10.37
C THR A 128 -13.30 6.18 -10.29
N GLN A 129 -12.37 6.77 -9.53
CA GLN A 129 -12.31 8.21 -9.27
C GLN A 129 -13.58 8.81 -8.63
N ASN A 130 -14.51 7.99 -8.14
CA ASN A 130 -15.73 8.46 -7.47
C ASN A 130 -15.46 9.22 -6.17
N HIS A 131 -14.25 9.11 -5.60
CA HIS A 131 -13.78 9.90 -4.47
C HIS A 131 -13.41 11.36 -4.84
N ILE A 132 -13.45 11.73 -6.11
CA ILE A 132 -13.15 13.08 -6.59
C ILE A 132 -14.45 13.88 -6.72
N GLY A 133 -14.42 15.13 -6.26
CA GLY A 133 -15.56 16.05 -6.36
C GLY A 133 -16.12 16.44 -5.01
N LYS A 134 -17.12 17.33 -5.01
CA LYS A 134 -17.63 18.01 -3.81
C LYS A 134 -18.85 17.32 -3.18
N THR A 135 -19.28 16.19 -3.72
CA THR A 135 -20.51 15.51 -3.31
C THR A 135 -20.30 14.64 -2.07
N LEU A 136 -21.37 14.39 -1.31
CA LEU A 136 -21.30 13.42 -0.20
C LEU A 136 -21.00 12.00 -0.68
N THR A 137 -21.36 11.65 -1.92
CA THR A 137 -20.91 10.40 -2.55
C THR A 137 -19.39 10.29 -2.59
N ALA A 138 -18.67 11.38 -2.91
CA ALA A 138 -17.20 11.37 -2.89
C ALA A 138 -16.64 11.15 -1.47
N ARG A 139 -17.26 11.78 -0.46
CA ARG A 139 -16.98 11.50 0.96
C ARG A 139 -17.26 10.05 1.33
N ASP A 140 -18.35 9.46 0.87
CA ASP A 140 -18.70 8.07 1.17
C ASP A 140 -17.67 7.09 0.63
N VAL A 141 -17.08 7.36 -0.54
CA VAL A 141 -15.95 6.56 -1.02
C VAL A 141 -14.74 6.67 -0.09
N PHE A 142 -14.43 7.85 0.47
CA PHE A 142 -13.40 7.97 1.51
C PHE A 142 -13.75 7.18 2.78
N LEU A 143 -15.02 7.14 3.16
CA LEU A 143 -15.50 6.38 4.31
C LEU A 143 -15.31 4.87 4.09
N ASP A 144 -15.64 4.37 2.90
CA ASP A 144 -15.43 2.97 2.55
C ASP A 144 -13.95 2.61 2.47
N ILE A 145 -13.11 3.49 1.93
CA ILE A 145 -11.65 3.33 1.98
C ILE A 145 -11.15 3.30 3.43
N ALA A 146 -11.70 4.13 4.33
CA ALA A 146 -11.31 4.14 5.75
C ALA A 146 -11.63 2.81 6.44
N LYS A 147 -12.81 2.23 6.20
CA LYS A 147 -13.22 0.91 6.71
C LYS A 147 -12.34 -0.22 6.17
N LEU A 148 -12.05 -0.21 4.87
CA LEU A 148 -11.13 -1.20 4.28
C LEU A 148 -9.71 -1.05 4.86
N CYS A 149 -9.25 0.18 5.10
CA CYS A 149 -7.95 0.45 5.71
C CYS A 149 -7.83 -0.05 7.15
N SER A 150 -8.90 0.03 7.96
CA SER A 150 -8.92 -0.50 9.34
C SER A 150 -8.83 -2.03 9.35
N ASP A 151 -9.48 -2.65 8.37
CA ASP A 151 -9.54 -4.10 8.24
C ASP A 151 -8.28 -4.71 7.63
N LEU A 152 -7.62 -3.98 6.74
CA LEU A 152 -6.40 -4.41 6.08
C LEU A 152 -5.26 -4.58 7.10
N ASN A 153 -4.67 -5.78 7.13
CA ASN A 153 -3.63 -6.19 8.07
C ASN A 153 -4.07 -6.14 9.55
N SER A 154 -5.37 -6.12 9.83
CA SER A 154 -5.93 -6.03 11.20
C SER A 154 -5.40 -7.12 12.14
N LYS A 155 -5.19 -8.34 11.64
CA LYS A 155 -4.64 -9.46 12.42
C LYS A 155 -3.18 -9.29 12.86
N ARG A 156 -2.46 -8.29 12.33
CA ARG A 156 -1.04 -8.00 12.63
C ARG A 156 -0.87 -6.80 13.58
N ASN A 157 -1.96 -6.34 14.22
CA ASN A 157 -2.01 -5.44 15.38
C ASN A 157 -1.00 -4.28 15.39
N ASN A 158 -1.36 -3.19 14.71
CA ASN A 158 -0.82 -1.86 15.03
C ASN A 158 -1.97 -0.99 15.58
N PRO A 159 -2.10 -0.86 16.93
CA PRO A 159 -3.17 -0.07 17.55
C PRO A 159 -3.26 1.36 17.00
N SER A 160 -2.12 2.00 16.76
CA SER A 160 -2.05 3.35 16.18
C SER A 160 -2.72 3.44 14.80
N LYS A 161 -2.68 2.37 13.99
CA LYS A 161 -3.30 2.35 12.66
C LYS A 161 -4.82 2.28 12.78
N VAL A 162 -5.32 1.43 13.68
CA VAL A 162 -6.75 1.26 13.95
C VAL A 162 -7.34 2.57 14.49
N ILE A 163 -6.72 3.17 15.51
CA ILE A 163 -7.17 4.44 16.10
C ILE A 163 -7.22 5.55 15.05
N ARG A 164 -6.20 5.67 14.19
CA ARG A 164 -6.19 6.68 13.13
C ARG A 164 -7.28 6.46 12.10
N ALA A 165 -7.57 5.21 11.73
CA ALA A 165 -8.65 4.90 10.81
C ALA A 165 -10.02 5.28 11.40
N GLU A 166 -10.24 4.99 12.70
CA GLU A 166 -11.49 5.35 13.38
C GLU A 166 -11.67 6.88 13.49
N ILE A 167 -10.60 7.62 13.83
CA ILE A 167 -10.64 9.09 13.84
C ILE A 167 -11.05 9.65 12.46
N VAL A 168 -10.49 9.10 11.38
CA VAL A 168 -10.85 9.52 10.01
C VAL A 168 -12.30 9.19 9.69
N LYS A 169 -12.76 7.99 10.07
CA LYS A 169 -14.13 7.51 9.87
C LYS A 169 -15.13 8.41 10.58
N GLU A 170 -14.99 8.61 11.90
CA GLU A 170 -15.83 9.51 12.70
C GLU A 170 -15.87 10.93 12.10
N TRP A 171 -14.71 11.44 11.67
CA TRP A 171 -14.63 12.76 11.06
C TRP A 171 -15.42 12.83 9.75
N LEU A 172 -15.23 11.86 8.85
CA LEU A 172 -15.98 11.79 7.60
C LEU A 172 -17.48 11.68 7.84
N GLU A 173 -17.92 10.85 8.78
CA GLU A 173 -19.34 10.68 9.15
C GLU A 173 -19.95 11.98 9.66
N SER A 174 -19.18 12.83 10.35
CA SER A 174 -19.66 14.13 10.83
C SER A 174 -19.84 15.20 9.75
N LEU A 175 -19.28 15.00 8.55
CA LEU A 175 -19.31 16.00 7.47
C LEU A 175 -20.65 16.00 6.72
N THR A 176 -21.27 17.18 6.66
CA THR A 176 -22.47 17.47 5.82
C THR A 176 -22.13 18.14 4.49
N GLY A 177 -20.85 18.40 4.23
CA GLY A 177 -20.35 19.01 3.00
C GLY A 177 -18.81 19.06 2.97
N VAL A 178 -18.25 19.73 1.98
CA VAL A 178 -16.79 19.87 1.84
C VAL A 178 -16.22 20.61 3.07
N PRO A 179 -15.24 20.04 3.79
CA PRO A 179 -14.73 20.63 5.02
C PRO A 179 -13.90 21.89 4.75
N SER A 180 -13.94 22.84 5.70
CA SER A 180 -13.08 24.03 5.69
C SER A 180 -11.60 23.66 5.93
N ILE A 181 -10.70 24.62 5.72
CA ILE A 181 -9.26 24.41 5.97
C ILE A 181 -9.01 24.16 7.46
N GLU A 182 -9.75 24.84 8.34
CA GLU A 182 -9.68 24.72 9.79
C GLU A 182 -10.09 23.31 10.23
N ALA A 183 -11.21 22.79 9.72
CA ALA A 183 -11.67 21.43 10.00
C ALA A 183 -10.65 20.37 9.55
N LYS A 184 -9.99 20.57 8.40
CA LYS A 184 -8.92 19.68 7.91
C LYS A 184 -7.67 19.75 8.81
N ALA A 185 -7.32 20.93 9.31
CA ALA A 185 -6.20 21.13 10.22
C ALA A 185 -6.45 20.46 11.58
N GLU A 186 -7.69 20.53 12.09
CA GLU A 186 -8.10 19.84 13.30
C GLU A 186 -7.97 18.31 13.18
N LEU A 187 -8.47 17.73 12.09
CA LEU A 187 -8.28 16.30 11.80
C LEU A 187 -6.79 15.93 11.81
N ARG A 188 -5.94 16.72 11.14
CA ARG A 188 -4.50 16.48 11.08
C ARG A 188 -3.87 16.48 12.48
N ALA A 189 -4.28 17.39 13.36
CA ALA A 189 -3.82 17.45 14.74
C ALA A 189 -4.24 16.20 15.54
N ARG A 190 -5.52 15.78 15.41
CA ARG A 190 -6.03 14.53 16.03
C ARG A 190 -5.21 13.31 15.59
N ILE A 191 -4.97 13.18 14.28
CA ILE A 191 -4.19 12.07 13.70
C ILE A 191 -2.73 12.10 14.16
N GLN A 192 -2.11 13.29 14.28
CA GLN A 192 -0.73 13.41 14.76
C GLN A 192 -0.59 13.02 16.24
N LYS A 193 -1.59 13.32 17.07
CA LYS A 193 -1.64 12.86 18.45
C LYS A 193 -1.78 11.33 18.54
N ALA A 194 -2.60 10.74 17.67
CA ALA A 194 -2.81 9.29 17.61
C ALA A 194 -1.58 8.47 17.18
N LYS A 195 -0.59 9.08 16.48
CA LYS A 195 0.68 8.42 16.12
C LYS A 195 1.58 8.10 17.32
N LYS A 196 1.30 8.68 18.50
CA LYS A 196 2.12 8.52 19.71
C LYS A 196 1.66 7.36 20.62
N PHE A 197 0.54 6.71 20.27
CA PHE A 197 0.03 5.50 20.92
C PHE A 197 0.40 4.29 20.07
#